data_AF-A0A3M1FKH3-F1
#
_entry.id   AF-A0A3M1FKH3-F1
#
_cell.length_a   1.000
_cell.length_b   1.000
_cell.length_c   1.000
_cell.angle_alpha   90.00
_cell.angle_beta   90.00
_cell.angle_gamma   90.00
#
_symmetry.space_group_name_H-M   'P 1'
#
loop_
_entity.id
_entity.type
_entity.pdbx_description
1 polymer ?
#
loop_
_entity_poly.entity_id
_entity_poly.type
_entity_poly.pdbx_seq_one_letter_code
_entity_poly.pdbx_strand_id
1 'polypeptide(L)' 'CWIVVDGGVYEVTGYLASHPGGAGIILSYCGKDASAAFHSKGKRKPKDHSPKAYQQLSRYYIGPLGGKKLIGK' A
#
# COMPACT_ATOMS: atom_id res chain seq x y z
N CYS A 1 -10.56 0.93 -4.48
CA CYS A 1 -9.62 1.86 -3.83
C CYS A 1 -8.22 1.43 -4.19
N TRP A 2 -7.46 2.31 -4.83
CA TRP A 2 -6.04 2.06 -5.13
C TRP A 2 -5.16 2.95 -4.29
N ILE A 3 -4.00 2.44 -3.90
CA ILE A 3 -2.96 3.21 -3.21
C ILE A 3 -1.62 2.98 -3.90
N VAL A 4 -0.71 3.93 -3.76
CA VAL A 4 0.70 3.74 -4.13
C VAL A 4 1.53 3.53 -2.88
N VAL A 5 2.42 2.53 -2.90
CA VAL A 5 3.47 2.33 -1.89
C VAL A 5 4.77 2.03 -2.63
N ASP A 6 5.77 2.89 -2.44
CA ASP A 6 7.12 2.78 -3.02
C ASP A 6 7.10 2.61 -4.54
N GLY A 7 6.23 3.38 -5.21
CA GLY A 7 6.07 3.32 -6.66
C GLY A 7 5.31 2.09 -7.18
N GLY A 8 4.84 1.19 -6.31
CA GLY A 8 3.90 0.13 -6.68
C GLY A 8 2.45 0.56 -6.49
N VAL A 9 1.56 0.19 -7.42
CA VAL A 9 0.11 0.41 -7.32
C VAL A 9 -0.56 -0.84 -6.78
N TYR A 10 -1.45 -0.67 -5.81
CA TYR A 10 -2.13 -1.77 -5.12
C TYR A 10 -3.65 -1.56 -5.12
N GLU A 11 -4.40 -2.57 -5.58
CA GLU A 11 -5.86 -2.65 -5.52
C GLU A 11 -6.28 -3.27 -4.19
N VAL A 12 -6.63 -2.44 -3.20
CA VAL A 12 -6.86 -2.90 -1.82
C VAL A 12 -8.34 -2.92 -1.42
N THR A 13 -9.27 -2.87 -2.39
CA THR A 13 -10.72 -2.80 -2.08
C THR A 13 -11.17 -3.97 -1.22
N GLY A 14 -10.75 -5.20 -1.57
CA GLY A 14 -11.09 -6.40 -0.81
C GLY A 14 -10.43 -6.48 0.58
N TYR A 15 -9.43 -5.65 0.85
CA TYR A 15 -8.69 -5.68 2.13
C TYR A 15 -9.20 -4.69 3.17
N LEU A 16 -10.00 -3.69 2.77
CA LEU A 16 -10.35 -2.55 3.62
C LEU A 16 -10.88 -2.97 5.01
N ALA A 17 -11.83 -3.89 5.05
CA ALA A 17 -12.44 -4.38 6.30
C ALA A 17 -11.49 -5.25 7.15
N SER A 18 -10.44 -5.80 6.54
CA SER A 18 -9.47 -6.70 7.18
C SER A 18 -8.21 -5.97 7.67
N HIS A 19 -8.09 -4.67 7.41
CA HIS A 19 -6.94 -3.90 7.85
C HIS A 19 -6.95 -3.70 9.38
N PRO A 20 -5.94 -4.17 10.14
CA PRO A 20 -5.93 -4.04 11.60
C PRO A 20 -5.94 -2.60 12.12
N GLY A 21 -5.46 -1.63 11.32
CA GLY A 21 -5.55 -0.20 11.64
C GLY A 21 -6.92 0.42 11.34
N GLY A 22 -7.86 -0.34 10.77
CA GLY A 22 -9.17 0.12 10.35
C GLY A 22 -9.21 0.61 8.89
N ALA A 23 -10.36 0.43 8.25
CA ALA A 23 -10.59 0.79 6.84
C ALA A 23 -10.38 2.29 6.57
N GLY A 24 -10.80 3.15 7.52
CA GLY A 24 -10.73 4.61 7.38
C GLY A 24 -9.31 5.14 7.13
N ILE A 25 -8.29 4.46 7.68
CA ILE A 25 -6.89 4.81 7.45
C ILE A 25 -6.50 4.59 5.98
N ILE A 26 -6.94 3.51 5.34
CA ILE A 26 -6.65 3.27 3.92
C ILE A 26 -7.49 4.20 3.05
N LEU A 27 -8.76 4.40 3.40
CA LEU A 27 -9.69 5.23 2.62
C LEU A 27 -9.22 6.69 2.48
N SER A 28 -8.56 7.27 3.48
CA SER A 28 -8.01 8.63 3.39
C SER A 28 -6.91 8.79 2.33
N TYR A 29 -6.32 7.67 1.91
CA TYR A 29 -5.30 7.55 0.87
C TYR A 29 -5.79 6.94 -0.45
N CYS A 30 -7.09 6.65 -0.62
CA CYS A 30 -7.57 6.17 -1.91
C CYS A 30 -7.22 7.14 -3.04
N GLY A 31 -6.61 6.61 -4.10
CA GLY A 31 -6.12 7.36 -5.26
C GLY A 31 -4.83 8.15 -5.00
N LYS A 32 -4.13 7.92 -3.89
CA LYS A 32 -2.94 8.69 -3.48
C LYS A 32 -1.75 7.80 -3.17
N ASP A 33 -0.59 8.44 -3.09
CA ASP A 33 0.62 7.85 -2.52
C ASP A 33 0.51 7.76 -0.99
N ALA A 34 0.61 6.54 -0.48
CA ALA A 34 0.53 6.17 0.92
C ALA A 34 1.87 5.72 1.51
N SER A 35 2.99 5.87 0.80
CA SER A 35 4.30 5.33 1.20
C SER A 35 4.72 5.81 2.59
N ALA A 36 4.69 7.13 2.83
CA ALA A 36 5.00 7.69 4.15
C ALA A 36 4.05 7.20 5.25
N ALA A 37 2.76 7.02 4.94
CA ALA A 37 1.76 6.52 5.89
C ALA A 37 1.99 5.04 6.22
N PHE A 38 2.37 4.25 5.21
CA PHE A 38 2.69 2.84 5.35
C PHE A 38 3.94 2.62 6.21
N HIS A 39 5.01 3.38 6.01
CA HIS A 39 6.24 3.30 6.81
C HIS A 39 6.12 3.85 8.23
N SER A 40 5.11 4.68 8.49
CA SER A 40 4.87 5.25 9.82
C SER A 40 3.70 4.62 10.58
N LYS A 41 2.88 3.80 9.91
CA LYS A 41 1.55 3.39 10.42
C LYS A 41 0.69 4.59 10.85
N GLY A 42 0.79 5.71 10.14
CA GLY A 42 0.12 6.96 10.49
C GLY A 42 0.63 7.63 11.79
N LYS A 43 1.81 7.25 12.29
CA LYS A 43 2.42 7.84 13.50
C LYS A 43 3.43 8.93 13.15
N ARG A 44 3.75 9.80 14.13
CA ARG A 44 4.74 10.88 13.96
C ARG A 44 6.19 10.39 13.79
N LYS A 45 6.50 9.16 14.17
CA LYS A 45 7.82 8.55 14.03
C LYS A 45 7.70 7.29 13.16
N PRO A 46 8.70 7.00 12.29
CA PRO A 46 8.70 5.79 11.49
C PRO A 46 8.49 4.54 12.37
N LYS A 47 7.60 3.67 11.92
CA LYS A 47 7.31 2.39 12.56
C LYS A 47 6.72 1.46 11.51
N ASP A 48 7.61 0.74 10.84
CA ASP A 48 7.24 -0.10 9.72
C ASP A 48 6.24 -1.19 10.06
N HIS A 49 5.48 -1.56 9.04
CA HIS A 49 4.66 -2.77 9.03
C HIS A 49 5.52 -4.03 9.23
N SER A 50 4.91 -5.09 9.77
CA SER A 50 5.61 -6.36 9.96
C SER A 50 5.87 -7.05 8.61
N PRO A 51 6.80 -8.01 8.51
CA PRO A 51 7.01 -8.77 7.28
C PRO A 51 5.73 -9.42 6.72
N LYS A 52 4.83 -9.88 7.62
CA LYS A 52 3.51 -10.42 7.24
C LYS A 52 2.62 -9.38 6.57
N ALA A 53 2.68 -8.12 7.01
CA ALA A 53 1.90 -7.05 6.39
C ALA A 53 2.47 -6.67 5.01
N TYR A 54 3.78 -6.76 4.79
CA TYR A 54 4.37 -6.65 3.45
C TYR A 54 3.92 -7.81 2.54
N GLN A 55 3.92 -9.04 3.06
CA GLN A 55 3.40 -10.20 2.32
C GLN A 55 1.90 -10.07 2.00
N GLN A 56 1.12 -9.47 2.91
CA GLN A 56 -0.29 -9.19 2.66
C GLN A 56 -0.45 -8.10 1.59
N LEU A 57 0.34 -7.03 1.63
CA LEU A 57 0.31 -5.94 0.64
C LEU A 57 0.62 -6.47 -0.78
N SER A 58 1.61 -7.35 -0.93
CA SER A 58 2.01 -7.87 -2.24
C SER A 58 0.91 -8.64 -2.97
N ARG A 59 -0.07 -9.21 -2.25
CA ARG A 59 -1.25 -9.87 -2.84
C ARG A 59 -2.16 -8.94 -3.64
N TYR A 60 -2.06 -7.64 -3.37
CA TYR A 60 -2.89 -6.60 -3.99
C TYR A 60 -2.15 -5.81 -5.08
N TYR A 61 -0.88 -6.15 -5.36
CA TYR A 61 -0.07 -5.44 -6.34
C TYR A 61 -0.60 -5.63 -7.76
N ILE A 62 -0.82 -4.53 -8.48
CA ILE A 62 -1.33 -4.54 -9.87
C ILE A 62 -0.34 -3.97 -10.89
N GLY A 63 0.80 -3.43 -10.46
CA GLY A 63 1.85 -2.93 -11.35
C GLY A 63 2.55 -1.68 -10.84
N PRO A 64 3.59 -1.20 -11.54
CA PRO A 64 4.31 0.01 -11.15
C PRO A 64 3.52 1.27 -11.53
N LEU A 65 3.62 2.30 -10.69
CA LEU A 65 3.11 3.64 -10.97
C LEU A 65 3.85 4.21 -12.19
N GLY A 66 3.10 4.72 -13.17
CA GLY A 66 3.67 5.25 -14.41
C GLY A 66 4.03 4.20 -15.47
N GLY A 67 3.85 2.91 -15.18
CA GLY A 67 3.75 1.83 -16.18
C GLY A 67 4.77 1.83 -17.33
N LYS A 68 5.97 1.26 -17.10
CA LYS A 68 6.63 0.41 -18.10
C LYS A 68 7.11 -0.87 -17.42
N LYS A 69 6.64 -2.01 -17.91
CA LYS A 69 7.19 -3.33 -17.57
C LYS A 69 8.65 -3.32 -18.05
N LEU A 70 9.60 -3.56 -17.15
CA LEU A 70 10.96 -3.91 -17.56
C LEU A 70 10.86 -5.24 -18.30
N ILE A 71 10.78 -5.18 -19.63
CA ILE A 71 10.99 -6.33 -20.49
C ILE A 71 12.47 -6.68 -20.31
N GLY A 72 12.73 -7.96 -20.05
CA GLY A 72 13.96 -8.45 -19.42
C GLY A 72 15.27 -7.95 -20.01
N LYS A 73 16.27 -7.92 -19.13
CA LYS A 73 17.64 -8.28 -19.50
C LYS A 73 17.95 -9.61 -18.85
#